data_AF-A0A2N6GCV0-F1
#
_entry.id   AF-A0A2N6GCV0-F1
#
_cell.length_a   1.000
_cell.length_b   1.000
_cell.length_c   1.000
_cell.angle_alpha   90.00
_cell.angle_beta   90.00
_cell.angle_gamma   90.00
#
_symmetry.space_group_name_H-M   'P 1'
#
loop_
_entity.id
_entity.type
_entity.pdbx_description
1 polymer ?
#
loop_
_entity_poly.entity_id
_entity_poly.type
_entity_poly.pdbx_seq_one_letter_code
_entity_poly.pdbx_strand_id
1 'polypeptide(L)'
;MLSGDKRDRLLDELNRTSSAPWTITYNKLHKSFEFTDFVSAFGFMTQVAIKAEKANHHPEWFNVYKRVDIDLITHEAGGITQKDFDLAGSIEQIYQR
;
A
#
# COMPACT_ATOMS: atom_id res chain seq x y z
N MET A 1 -1.31 16.82 4.05
CA MET A 1 -0.85 16.36 2.72
C MET A 1 0.64 16.63 2.57
N LEU A 2 1.38 15.78 1.87
CA LEU A 2 2.81 15.99 1.57
C LEU A 2 3.01 16.97 0.39
N SER A 3 4.14 17.69 0.39
CA SER A 3 4.56 18.46 -0.79
C SER A 3 4.99 17.53 -1.93
N GLY A 4 5.03 18.06 -3.16
CA GLY A 4 5.49 17.32 -4.35
C GLY A 4 6.86 16.67 -4.14
N ASP A 5 7.88 17.49 -3.87
CA ASP A 5 9.26 17.02 -3.68
C ASP A 5 9.42 15.97 -2.58
N LYS A 6 8.69 16.09 -1.46
CA LYS A 6 8.76 15.12 -0.37
C LYS A 6 8.12 13.80 -0.77
N ARG A 7 6.98 13.87 -1.45
CA ARG A 7 6.24 12.71 -1.93
C ARG A 7 7.02 11.92 -2.97
N ASP A 8 7.70 12.61 -3.90
CA ASP A 8 8.50 11.95 -4.94
C ASP A 8 9.71 11.22 -4.33
N ARG A 9 10.41 11.84 -3.37
CA ARG A 9 11.51 11.17 -2.64
C ARG A 9 11.07 9.92 -1.89
N LEU A 10 9.92 9.99 -1.20
CA LEU A 10 9.38 8.84 -0.46
C LEU A 10 8.93 7.72 -1.41
N LEU A 11 8.40 8.07 -2.59
CA LEU A 11 8.04 7.10 -3.62
C LEU A 11 9.27 6.39 -4.17
N ASP A 12 10.34 7.13 -4.46
CA ASP A 12 11.62 6.56 -4.87
C ASP A 12 12.19 5.61 -3.81
N GLU A 13 12.15 6.01 -2.54
CA GLU A 13 12.62 5.19 -1.43
C GLU A 13 11.82 3.89 -1.27
N LEU A 14 10.49 3.98 -1.25
CA LEU A 14 9.58 2.84 -1.18
C LEU A 14 9.83 1.83 -2.32
N ASN A 15 10.13 2.34 -3.51
CA ASN A 15 10.33 1.51 -4.69
C ASN A 15 11.71 0.87 -4.80
N ARG A 16 12.71 1.27 -4.00
CA ARG A 16 14.07 0.66 -4.03
C ARG A 16 14.08 -0.81 -3.67
N THR A 17 13.19 -1.23 -2.78
CA THR A 17 13.14 -2.60 -2.28
C THR A 17 11.96 -3.39 -2.82
N SER A 18 11.08 -2.74 -3.59
CA SER A 18 9.84 -3.34 -4.09
C SER A 18 10.08 -4.11 -5.39
N SER A 19 9.43 -5.27 -5.55
CA SER A 19 9.54 -6.08 -6.78
C SER A 19 8.84 -5.46 -8.00
N ALA A 20 7.85 -4.60 -7.75
CA ALA A 20 7.14 -3.81 -8.75
C ALA A 20 6.80 -2.43 -8.16
N PRO A 21 6.82 -1.34 -8.94
CA PRO A 21 6.70 -0.01 -8.38
C PRO A 21 5.29 0.25 -7.83
N TRP A 22 5.23 0.91 -6.66
CA TRP A 22 4.11 1.74 -6.27
C TRP A 22 4.06 2.97 -7.17
N THR A 23 2.86 3.41 -7.52
CA THR A 23 2.63 4.60 -8.33
C THR A 23 1.67 5.56 -7.62
N ILE A 24 1.54 6.77 -8.15
CA ILE A 24 0.52 7.71 -7.70
C ILE A 24 -0.56 7.81 -8.77
N THR A 25 -1.73 7.29 -8.46
CA THR A 25 -2.88 7.25 -9.37
C THR A 25 -4.07 7.89 -8.67
N TYR A 26 -4.76 8.83 -9.33
CA TYR A 26 -5.90 9.56 -8.75
C TYR A 26 -5.65 10.13 -7.34
N ASN A 27 -4.44 10.66 -7.09
CA ASN A 27 -4.03 11.20 -5.79
C ASN A 27 -3.98 10.17 -4.63
N LYS A 28 -3.75 8.89 -4.94
CA LYS A 28 -3.53 7.80 -3.99
C LYS A 28 -2.23 7.07 -4.32
N LEU A 29 -1.58 6.48 -3.31
CA LEU A 29 -0.55 5.48 -3.59
C LEU A 29 -1.25 4.20 -4.04
N HIS A 30 -0.82 3.66 -5.18
CA HIS A 30 -1.46 2.51 -5.81
C HIS A 30 -0.45 1.41 -6.12
N LYS A 31 -0.84 0.15 -5.89
CA LYS A 31 -0.12 -1.03 -6.38
C LYS A 31 -1.03 -2.26 -6.47
N SER A 32 -0.82 -3.06 -7.51
CA SER A 32 -1.40 -4.40 -7.66
C SER A 32 -0.43 -5.48 -7.19
N PHE A 33 -0.94 -6.43 -6.41
CA PHE A 33 -0.23 -7.60 -5.92
C PHE A 33 -0.84 -8.86 -6.52
N GLU A 34 0.00 -9.80 -6.94
CA GLU A 34 -0.41 -11.07 -7.56
C GLU A 34 0.14 -12.24 -6.73
N PHE A 35 -0.71 -13.26 -6.52
CA PHE A 35 -0.42 -14.42 -5.69
C PHE A 35 -0.60 -15.72 -6.50
N THR A 36 -0.26 -16.86 -5.90
CA THR A 36 -0.47 -18.17 -6.53
C THR A 36 -1.95 -18.56 -6.56
N ASP A 37 -2.69 -18.23 -5.51
CA ASP A 37 -4.10 -18.57 -5.31
C ASP A 37 -4.81 -17.58 -4.37
N PHE A 38 -6.11 -17.78 -4.19
CA PHE A 38 -6.95 -16.95 -3.32
C PHE A 38 -6.59 -17.06 -1.83
N VAL A 39 -6.17 -18.23 -1.36
CA VAL A 39 -5.84 -18.41 0.07
C VAL A 39 -4.60 -17.60 0.42
N SER A 40 -3.60 -17.60 -0.47
CA SER A 40 -2.38 -16.81 -0.34
C SER A 40 -2.69 -15.31 -0.37
N ALA A 41 -3.52 -14.86 -1.31
CA ALA A 41 -3.97 -13.46 -1.38
C ALA A 41 -4.70 -13.02 -0.10
N PHE A 42 -5.65 -13.85 0.39
CA PHE A 42 -6.42 -13.51 1.59
C PHE A 42 -5.59 -13.60 2.87
N GLY A 43 -4.60 -14.49 2.93
CA GLY A 43 -3.61 -14.56 4.01
C GLY A 43 -2.74 -13.30 4.07
N PHE A 44 -2.30 -12.79 2.92
CA PHE A 44 -1.65 -11.49 2.80
C PHE A 44 -2.58 -10.36 3.30
N MET A 45 -3.82 -10.31 2.80
CA MET A 45 -4.81 -9.30 3.22
C MET A 45 -5.04 -9.31 4.74
N THR A 46 -5.13 -10.49 5.35
CA THR A 46 -5.31 -10.65 6.80
C THR A 46 -4.14 -10.02 7.58
N GLN A 47 -2.90 -10.26 7.14
CA GLN A 47 -1.73 -9.66 7.78
C GLN A 47 -1.68 -8.14 7.60
N VAL A 48 -2.07 -7.64 6.43
CA VAL A 48 -2.19 -6.19 6.17
C VAL A 48 -3.24 -5.57 7.08
N ALA A 49 -4.40 -6.21 7.28
CA ALA A 49 -5.45 -5.72 8.16
C ALA A 49 -4.97 -5.54 9.61
N ILE A 50 -4.15 -6.46 10.13
CA ILE A 50 -3.55 -6.34 11.47
C ILE A 50 -2.62 -5.11 11.57
N LYS A 51 -1.82 -4.85 10.53
CA LYS A 51 -0.93 -3.68 10.49
C LYS A 51 -1.71 -2.38 10.36
N ALA A 52 -2.70 -2.36 9.48
CA ALA A 52 -3.60 -1.22 9.25
C ALA A 52 -4.33 -0.82 10.53
N GLU A 53 -4.90 -1.79 11.25
CA GLU A 53 -5.60 -1.53 12.51
C GLU A 53 -4.66 -0.97 13.58
N LYS A 54 -3.46 -1.54 13.74
CA LYS A 54 -2.45 -1.01 14.67
C LYS A 54 -2.01 0.41 14.32
N ALA A 55 -1.99 0.76 13.03
CA ALA A 55 -1.64 2.09 12.55
C ALA A 55 -2.80 3.09 12.65
N ASN A 56 -4.03 2.63 12.93
CA ASN A 56 -5.26 3.39 12.77
C ASN A 56 -5.30 4.11 11.40
N HIS A 57 -4.99 3.34 10.35
CA HIS A 57 -4.94 3.81 8.97
C HIS A 57 -5.23 2.63 8.05
N HIS A 58 -6.32 2.69 7.29
CA HIS A 58 -6.86 1.55 6.56
C HIS A 58 -6.69 1.73 5.04
N PRO A 59 -6.37 0.66 4.30
CA PRO A 59 -6.32 0.73 2.85
C PRO A 59 -7.73 0.77 2.24
N GLU A 60 -7.83 1.34 1.05
CA GLU A 60 -8.86 0.95 0.10
C GLU A 60 -8.30 -0.20 -0.74
N TRP A 61 -9.07 -1.25 -0.96
CA TRP A 61 -8.60 -2.38 -1.77
C TRP A 61 -9.71 -3.07 -2.55
N PHE A 62 -9.29 -3.80 -3.59
CA PHE A 62 -10.14 -4.65 -4.39
C PHE A 62 -9.43 -5.99 -4.63
N ASN A 63 -10.09 -7.10 -4.32
CA ASN A 63 -9.53 -8.43 -4.49
C ASN A 63 -10.38 -9.25 -5.47
N VAL A 64 -9.70 -9.86 -6.46
CA VAL A 64 -10.29 -10.84 -7.37
C VAL A 64 -9.37 -12.06 -7.42
N TYR A 65 -9.80 -13.15 -6.80
CA TYR A 65 -9.04 -14.38 -6.72
C TYR A 65 -7.62 -14.12 -6.19
N LYS A 66 -6.59 -14.28 -7.03
CA LYS A 66 -5.19 -14.15 -6.67
C LYS A 66 -4.62 -12.72 -6.82
N ARG A 67 -5.43 -11.73 -7.21
CA ARG A 67 -4.99 -10.34 -7.36
C ARG A 67 -5.56 -9.45 -6.27
N VAL A 68 -4.75 -8.60 -5.66
CA VAL A 68 -5.16 -7.57 -4.70
C VAL A 68 -4.65 -6.22 -5.18
N ASP A 69 -5.57 -5.34 -5.54
CA ASP A 69 -5.29 -3.95 -5.89
C ASP A 69 -5.44 -3.10 -4.60
N ILE A 70 -4.42 -2.33 -4.22
CA ILE A 70 -4.41 -1.50 -3.01
C ILE A 70 -4.22 -0.04 -3.37
N ASP A 71 -5.08 0.80 -2.81
CA ASP A 71 -5.00 2.26 -2.81
C ASP A 71 -4.85 2.79 -1.38
N LEU A 72 -3.88 3.68 -1.16
CA LEU A 72 -3.67 4.35 0.13
C LEU A 72 -3.84 5.85 0.01
N ILE A 73 -4.70 6.39 0.88
CA ILE A 73 -4.94 7.81 1.06
C ILE A 73 -5.33 8.11 2.50
N THR A 74 -4.88 9.25 3.02
CA THR A 74 -5.39 9.76 4.28
C THR A 74 -6.63 10.62 4.05
N HIS A 75 -7.82 10.02 4.22
CA HIS A 75 -9.11 10.66 3.94
C HIS A 75 -9.30 11.99 4.67
N GLU A 76 -9.00 12.04 5.97
CA GLU A 76 -9.12 13.26 6.80
C GLU A 76 -8.26 14.41 6.27
N ALA A 77 -7.13 14.09 5.63
CA ALA A 77 -6.21 15.07 5.07
C ALA A 77 -6.48 15.37 3.58
N GLY A 78 -7.47 14.71 2.96
CA GLY A 78 -7.80 14.87 1.54
C GLY A 78 -6.69 14.47 0.57
N GLY A 79 -5.73 13.63 0.99
CA GLY A 79 -4.61 13.25 0.14
C GLY A 79 -3.52 12.45 0.85
N ILE A 80 -2.41 12.24 0.13
CA ILE A 80 -1.30 11.40 0.60
C ILE A 80 -0.54 12.09 1.74
N THR A 81 -0.32 11.34 2.82
CA THR A 81 0.48 11.72 3.98
C THR A 81 1.58 10.69 4.26
N GLN A 82 2.37 10.91 5.30
CA GLN A 82 3.38 9.95 5.75
C GLN A 82 2.75 8.59 6.13
N LYS A 83 1.53 8.57 6.68
CA LYS A 83 0.83 7.33 7.07
C LYS A 83 0.66 6.37 5.90
N ASP A 84 0.41 6.91 4.70
CA ASP A 84 0.24 6.12 3.48
C ASP A 84 1.55 5.42 3.10
N PHE A 85 2.68 6.12 3.18
CA PHE A 85 4.00 5.52 2.93
C PHE A 85 4.41 4.53 4.01
N ASP A 86 4.12 4.81 5.28
CA ASP A 86 4.45 3.93 6.40
C ASP A 86 3.68 2.59 6.30
N LEU A 87 2.39 2.67 5.92
CA LEU A 87 1.58 1.48 5.68
C LEU A 87 2.02 0.74 4.41
N ALA A 88 2.34 1.45 3.31
CA ALA A 88 2.89 0.83 2.10
C ALA A 88 4.18 0.05 2.39
N GLY A 89 5.10 0.61 3.18
CA GLY A 89 6.31 -0.08 3.61
C GLY A 89 6.02 -1.34 4.44
N SER A 90 5.01 -1.28 5.31
CA SER A 90 4.55 -2.47 6.06
C SER A 90 3.96 -3.54 5.14
N ILE A 91 3.22 -3.14 4.10
CA ILE A 91 2.65 -4.03 3.10
C ILE A 91 3.77 -4.72 2.30
N GLU A 92 4.80 -3.99 1.87
CA GLU A 92 5.97 -4.57 1.19
C GLU A 92 6.67 -5.63 2.04
N GLN A 93 6.87 -5.37 3.33
CA GLN A 93 7.48 -6.34 4.24
C GLN A 93 6.68 -7.64 4.40
N ILE A 94 5.35 -7.57 4.26
CA ILE A 94 4.48 -8.75 4.28
C ILE A 94 4.57 -9.48 2.94
N TYR A 95 4.58 -8.76 1.81
CA TYR A 95 4.60 -9.33 0.47
C TYR A 95 5.92 -10.03 0.11
N GLN A 96 7.04 -9.58 0.69
CA GLN A 96 8.38 -10.16 0.45
C GLN A 96 8.66 -11.47 1.21
N ARG A 97 7.69 -11.99 1.96
CA ARG A 97 7.80 -13.23 2.73
C ARG A 97 7.01 -14.35 2.07
#